data_AF-A0A1I5GAT0-F1
#
_entry.id   AF-A0A1I5GAT0-F1
#
_cell.length_a   1.000
_cell.length_b   1.000
_cell.length_c   1.000
_cell.angle_alpha   90.00
_cell.angle_beta   90.00
_cell.angle_gamma   90.00
#
_symmetry.space_group_name_H-M   'P 1'
#
loop_
_entity.id
_entity.type
_entity.pdbx_description
1 polymer ?
#
loop_
_entity_poly.entity_id
_entity_poly.type
_entity_poly.pdbx_seq_one_letter_code
_entity_poly.pdbx_strand_id
1 'polypeptide(L)'
;MKNIAKKTYCLLLMLTFSTVLLITGCSSHNNNQYKNDFDLLWDELENSYPYFTYIDENIIDVDELRTRYTLELDSVQDVNDFANLLQRMFSEMNNLAHLDVLSQDMYQEYYYLYVLNKISSNDYTTPYSEVLQDDRIAEIYTKPTSIEAFEGEEISNQEVYIQYYSDQKAIYFKIPSFSHELKERDEKVISDAIEKYAEVENVIFDITGNSGGSDYYWMDNIVAPFGGSYELNIRNFFKTSSTTDKYINNVESCPINRLKNAPEWANSLGLDKSFVSTFNVPNEPTDNMIIPATIKRWVLTGPKVYSASDKFAYFCKSTGWATLVGAQTGGDGLGSTPILIILPDSGLLIRFSCTAGENTDGSMNAILGTTPDVLTIKNETALERCLKLITDDSSK
;
A
#
# COMPACT_ATOMS: atom_id res chain seq x y z
N MET A 1 -36.73 20.44 55.07
CA MET A 1 -37.84 19.69 55.70
C MET A 1 -38.96 19.54 54.69
N LYS A 2 -39.59 18.36 54.67
CA LYS A 2 -40.47 17.78 53.64
C LYS A 2 -41.84 18.46 53.49
N ASN A 3 -42.40 18.40 52.27
CA ASN A 3 -43.77 17.99 51.87
C ASN A 3 -44.14 18.72 50.55
N ILE A 4 -44.25 18.10 49.37
CA ILE A 4 -45.17 17.05 48.85
C ILE A 4 -46.67 17.44 48.88
N ALA A 5 -47.12 17.90 47.70
CA ALA A 5 -48.35 17.60 46.94
C ALA A 5 -49.76 18.01 47.43
N LYS A 6 -50.51 18.73 46.59
CA LYS A 6 -51.52 18.16 45.64
C LYS A 6 -52.29 19.21 44.82
N LYS A 7 -52.28 18.98 43.50
CA LYS A 7 -53.32 19.17 42.44
C LYS A 7 -54.52 20.10 42.70
N THR A 8 -54.78 21.00 41.75
CA THR A 8 -56.12 21.18 41.14
C THR A 8 -55.97 21.70 39.70
N TYR A 9 -56.69 21.04 38.79
CA TYR A 9 -56.85 21.34 37.36
C TYR A 9 -57.44 22.73 37.10
N CYS A 10 -56.99 23.41 36.04
CA CYS A 10 -57.89 24.13 35.15
C CYS A 10 -57.29 24.23 33.75
N LEU A 11 -58.00 23.59 32.82
CA LEU A 11 -57.89 23.72 31.38
C LEU A 11 -57.75 25.19 30.97
N LEU A 12 -56.75 25.51 30.16
CA LEU A 12 -56.89 26.56 29.16
C LEU A 12 -56.12 26.13 27.91
N LEU A 13 -56.91 25.79 26.90
CA LEU A 13 -56.52 25.67 25.51
C LEU A 13 -55.73 26.93 25.10
N MET A 14 -54.47 26.76 24.73
CA MET A 14 -53.90 27.56 23.67
C MET A 14 -53.21 26.62 22.69
N LEU A 15 -53.91 26.43 21.56
CA LEU A 15 -53.36 25.90 20.32
C LEU A 15 -52.16 26.75 19.91
N THR A 16 -50.96 26.32 20.28
CA THR A 16 -49.76 26.73 19.55
C THR A 16 -49.65 25.79 18.36
N PHE A 17 -50.02 26.31 17.19
CA PHE A 17 -49.72 25.74 15.88
C PHE A 17 -48.24 25.35 15.85
N SER A 18 -47.95 24.07 16.00
CA SER A 18 -46.73 23.47 15.49
C SER A 18 -46.84 23.54 13.97
N THR A 19 -46.38 24.65 13.39
CA THR A 19 -45.90 24.63 12.02
C THR A 19 -44.65 23.77 12.02
N VAL A 20 -44.86 22.45 11.93
CA VAL A 20 -43.94 21.57 11.25
C VAL A 20 -43.85 22.16 9.85
N LEU A 21 -42.84 23.02 9.63
CA LEU A 21 -42.30 23.18 8.30
C LEU A 21 -41.73 21.79 7.98
N LEU A 22 -42.57 20.98 7.33
CA LEU A 22 -42.11 20.01 6.36
C LEU A 22 -41.34 20.84 5.33
N ILE A 23 -40.06 21.06 5.60
CA ILE A 23 -39.10 21.21 4.53
C ILE A 23 -39.06 19.80 3.93
N THR A 24 -40.05 19.48 3.10
CA THR A 24 -39.78 18.71 1.90
C THR A 24 -38.78 19.55 1.14
N GLY A 25 -37.51 19.44 1.53
CA GLY A 25 -36.41 19.81 0.67
C GLY A 25 -36.65 18.94 -0.53
N CYS A 26 -37.13 19.57 -1.60
CA CYS A 26 -36.99 19.02 -2.93
C CYS A 26 -35.60 18.41 -2.97
N SER A 27 -35.51 17.11 -3.26
CA SER A 27 -34.28 16.54 -3.75
C SER A 27 -33.80 17.47 -4.86
N SER A 28 -32.82 18.32 -4.59
CA SER A 28 -32.04 18.93 -5.65
C SER A 28 -31.50 17.70 -6.37
N HIS A 29 -32.05 17.44 -7.56
CA HIS A 29 -31.36 16.59 -8.50
C HIS A 29 -30.04 17.31 -8.72
N ASN A 30 -29.00 16.79 -8.07
CA ASN A 30 -27.69 17.38 -8.03
C ASN A 30 -27.13 17.24 -9.44
N ASN A 31 -27.28 18.30 -10.25
CA ASN A 31 -26.84 18.33 -11.65
C ASN A 31 -25.32 18.52 -11.76
N ASN A 32 -24.55 18.19 -10.72
CA ASN A 32 -23.10 18.18 -10.82
C ASN A 32 -22.67 17.09 -11.83
N GLN A 33 -21.85 17.48 -12.81
CA GLN A 33 -21.36 16.58 -13.86
C GLN A 33 -20.55 15.38 -13.31
N TYR A 34 -20.00 15.49 -12.09
CA TYR A 34 -19.23 14.44 -11.43
C TYR A 34 -20.06 13.53 -10.51
N LYS A 35 -21.39 13.73 -10.44
CA LYS A 35 -22.24 12.90 -9.58
C LYS A 35 -22.21 11.43 -10.00
N ASN A 36 -22.26 11.16 -11.31
CA ASN A 36 -22.21 9.80 -11.83
C ASN A 36 -20.86 9.14 -11.53
N ASP A 37 -19.75 9.85 -11.72
CA ASP A 37 -18.41 9.39 -11.31
C ASP A 37 -18.33 9.06 -9.82
N PHE A 38 -18.90 9.91 -8.94
CA PHE A 38 -18.92 9.67 -7.51
C PHE A 38 -19.74 8.41 -7.15
N ASP A 39 -20.93 8.26 -7.74
CA ASP A 39 -21.79 7.09 -7.52
C ASP A 39 -21.10 5.80 -8.00
N LEU A 40 -20.50 5.82 -9.20
CA LEU A 40 -19.77 4.69 -9.76
C LEU A 40 -18.57 4.31 -8.91
N LEU A 41 -17.79 5.30 -8.45
CA LEU A 41 -16.67 5.08 -7.56
C LEU A 41 -17.14 4.42 -6.25
N TRP A 42 -18.22 4.92 -5.65
CA TRP A 42 -18.74 4.37 -4.40
C TRP A 42 -19.14 2.91 -4.57
N ASP A 43 -19.89 2.60 -5.63
CA ASP A 43 -20.32 1.23 -5.94
C ASP A 43 -19.10 0.33 -6.21
N GLU A 44 -18.06 0.83 -6.87
CA GLU A 44 -16.81 0.09 -7.12
C GLU A 44 -16.06 -0.23 -5.82
N LEU A 45 -15.98 0.72 -4.88
CA LEU A 45 -15.37 0.49 -3.57
C LEU A 45 -16.17 -0.54 -2.76
N GLU A 46 -17.50 -0.48 -2.76
CA GLU A 46 -18.32 -1.43 -2.03
C GLU A 46 -18.12 -2.87 -2.55
N ASN A 47 -18.08 -3.03 -3.87
CA ASN A 47 -18.10 -4.33 -4.54
C ASN A 47 -16.72 -4.95 -4.76
N SER A 48 -15.68 -4.15 -4.94
CA SER A 48 -14.36 -4.64 -5.37
C SER A 48 -13.23 -4.36 -4.41
N TYR A 49 -13.36 -3.34 -3.56
CA TYR A 49 -12.31 -2.97 -2.62
C TYR A 49 -12.40 -3.85 -1.34
N PRO A 50 -11.36 -4.65 -1.04
CA PRO A 50 -11.42 -5.64 0.06
C PRO A 50 -11.67 -5.02 1.43
N TYR A 51 -11.23 -3.77 1.64
CA TYR A 51 -11.13 -3.16 2.95
C TYR A 51 -12.31 -2.24 3.29
N PHE A 52 -13.30 -2.12 2.39
CA PHE A 52 -14.43 -1.21 2.58
C PHE A 52 -15.21 -1.47 3.88
N THR A 53 -15.51 -2.74 4.18
CA THR A 53 -16.17 -3.15 5.44
C THR A 53 -15.29 -2.89 6.66
N TYR A 54 -13.96 -3.08 6.54
CA TYR A 54 -13.04 -2.78 7.64
C TYR A 54 -13.08 -1.30 8.01
N ILE A 55 -13.12 -0.42 7.00
CA ILE A 55 -13.19 1.03 7.17
C ILE A 55 -14.46 1.42 7.91
N ASP A 56 -15.62 0.90 7.49
CA ASP A 56 -16.90 1.15 8.14
C ASP A 56 -16.90 0.76 9.62
N GLU A 57 -16.36 -0.42 9.93
CA GLU A 57 -16.37 -0.95 11.28
C GLU A 57 -15.32 -0.34 12.23
N ASN A 58 -14.19 0.15 11.70
CA ASN A 58 -13.01 0.46 12.53
C ASN A 58 -12.42 1.86 12.33
N ILE A 59 -12.76 2.55 11.24
CA ILE A 59 -12.15 3.84 10.88
C ILE A 59 -13.21 4.94 10.88
N ILE A 60 -14.25 4.81 10.06
CA ILE A 60 -15.27 5.85 9.87
C ILE A 60 -16.56 5.24 9.32
N ASP A 61 -17.71 5.70 9.81
CA ASP A 61 -19.04 5.36 9.27
C ASP A 61 -19.13 5.77 7.80
N VAL A 62 -19.18 4.78 6.90
CA VAL A 62 -19.11 5.05 5.46
C VAL A 62 -20.40 5.63 4.91
N ASP A 63 -21.55 5.38 5.54
CA ASP A 63 -22.83 5.95 5.14
C ASP A 63 -22.90 7.45 5.45
N GLU A 64 -22.41 7.85 6.63
CA GLU A 64 -22.23 9.26 6.99
C GLU A 64 -21.24 9.93 6.05
N LEU A 65 -20.10 9.27 5.77
CA LEU A 65 -19.07 9.76 4.85
C LEU A 65 -19.65 10.00 3.45
N ARG A 66 -20.35 9.00 2.87
CA ARG A 66 -21.00 9.12 1.56
C ARG A 66 -21.94 10.31 1.51
N THR A 67 -22.78 10.44 2.53
CA THR A 67 -23.80 11.49 2.60
C THR A 67 -23.15 12.87 2.60
N ARG A 68 -22.13 13.05 3.43
CA ARG A 68 -21.42 14.33 3.56
C ARG A 68 -20.71 14.72 2.27
N TYR A 69 -19.97 13.80 1.66
CA TYR A 69 -19.27 14.06 0.40
C TYR A 69 -20.22 14.22 -0.80
N THR A 70 -21.37 13.55 -0.80
CA THR A 70 -22.44 13.78 -1.80
C THR A 70 -22.98 15.21 -1.73
N LEU A 71 -23.11 15.78 -0.52
CA LEU A 71 -23.55 17.17 -0.34
C LEU A 71 -22.46 18.17 -0.76
N GLU A 72 -21.19 17.84 -0.52
CA GLU A 72 -20.07 18.69 -0.94
C GLU A 72 -19.91 18.77 -2.46
N LEU A 73 -20.41 17.79 -3.23
CA LEU A 73 -20.43 17.84 -4.69
C LEU A 73 -21.12 19.11 -5.23
N ASP A 74 -22.09 19.70 -4.54
CA ASP A 74 -22.77 20.94 -4.96
C ASP A 74 -21.78 22.10 -5.16
N SER A 75 -20.62 22.06 -4.48
CA SER A 75 -19.60 23.10 -4.51
C SER A 75 -18.50 22.85 -5.54
N VAL A 76 -18.41 21.64 -6.11
CA VAL A 76 -17.35 21.26 -7.06
C VAL A 76 -17.57 21.94 -8.41
N GLN A 77 -16.62 22.78 -8.84
CA GLN A 77 -16.73 23.54 -10.09
C GLN A 77 -16.00 22.87 -11.26
N ASP A 78 -14.91 22.16 -10.97
CA ASP A 78 -14.05 21.55 -11.99
C ASP A 78 -13.44 20.23 -11.50
N VAL A 79 -12.61 19.62 -12.35
CA VAL A 79 -12.00 18.32 -12.09
C VAL A 79 -10.97 18.36 -10.97
N ASN A 80 -10.32 19.51 -10.73
CA ASN A 80 -9.37 19.66 -9.63
C ASN A 80 -10.11 19.74 -8.30
N ASP A 81 -11.22 20.48 -8.24
CA ASP A 81 -12.12 20.47 -7.09
C ASP A 81 -12.63 19.05 -6.79
N PHE A 82 -12.98 18.30 -7.83
CA PHE A 82 -13.45 16.92 -7.68
C PHE A 82 -12.34 16.00 -7.17
N ALA A 83 -11.13 16.07 -7.75
CA ALA A 83 -9.98 15.30 -7.29
C ALA A 83 -9.63 15.61 -5.83
N ASN A 84 -9.64 16.89 -5.44
CA ASN A 84 -9.41 17.31 -4.05
C ASN A 84 -10.52 16.81 -3.10
N LEU A 85 -11.77 16.77 -3.56
CA LEU A 85 -12.87 16.19 -2.81
C LEU A 85 -12.63 14.70 -2.54
N LEU A 86 -12.28 13.93 -3.57
CA LEU A 86 -11.99 12.50 -3.44
C LEU A 86 -10.75 12.23 -2.58
N GLN A 87 -9.67 13.00 -2.74
CA GLN A 87 -8.46 12.86 -1.91
C GLN A 87 -8.75 13.08 -0.43
N ARG A 88 -9.56 14.08 -0.07
CA ARG A 88 -9.99 14.27 1.32
C ARG A 88 -10.81 13.10 1.83
N MET A 89 -11.75 12.59 1.02
CA MET A 89 -12.57 11.43 1.38
C MET A 89 -11.70 10.21 1.66
N PHE A 90 -10.75 9.92 0.77
CA PHE A 90 -9.82 8.80 0.96
C PHE A 90 -8.88 9.01 2.15
N SER A 91 -8.47 10.24 2.45
CA SER A 91 -7.67 10.54 3.64
C SER A 91 -8.43 10.25 4.94
N GLU A 92 -9.73 10.53 4.99
CA GLU A 92 -10.58 10.11 6.13
C GLU A 92 -10.74 8.59 6.22
N MET A 93 -10.57 7.87 5.09
CA MET A 93 -10.45 6.41 5.01
C MET A 93 -8.99 5.92 5.23
N ASN A 94 -8.11 6.79 5.76
CA ASN A 94 -6.68 6.57 5.98
C ASN A 94 -5.84 6.23 4.74
N ASN A 95 -6.35 6.49 3.53
CA ASN A 95 -5.76 6.04 2.26
C ASN A 95 -5.41 4.55 2.30
N LEU A 96 -6.21 3.76 3.01
CA LEU A 96 -5.89 2.38 3.35
C LEU A 96 -5.63 1.58 2.07
N ALA A 97 -4.60 0.73 2.09
CA ALA A 97 -4.29 -0.18 1.00
C ALA A 97 -4.24 0.48 -0.40
N HIS A 98 -3.41 1.53 -0.50
CA HIS A 98 -3.21 2.35 -1.70
C HIS A 98 -4.46 3.08 -2.25
N LEU A 99 -5.54 3.23 -1.47
CA LEU A 99 -6.73 3.95 -1.90
C LEU A 99 -6.42 5.44 -2.13
N ASP A 100 -6.35 5.85 -3.40
CA ASP A 100 -5.91 7.19 -3.76
C ASP A 100 -6.39 7.63 -5.15
N VAL A 101 -6.43 8.94 -5.37
CA VAL A 101 -6.53 9.54 -6.71
C VAL A 101 -5.13 9.55 -7.32
N LEU A 102 -4.99 9.01 -8.53
CA LEU A 102 -3.69 8.94 -9.20
C LEU A 102 -3.21 10.36 -9.53
N SER A 103 -2.03 10.73 -9.02
CA SER A 103 -1.37 11.99 -9.36
C SER A 103 -0.71 11.92 -10.74
N GLN A 104 -0.31 13.08 -11.25
CA GLN A 104 0.46 13.18 -12.49
C GLN A 104 1.77 12.37 -12.43
N ASP A 105 2.54 12.51 -11.34
CA ASP A 105 3.81 11.79 -11.15
C ASP A 105 3.58 10.26 -11.11
N MET A 106 2.56 9.81 -10.36
CA MET A 106 2.20 8.39 -10.32
C MET A 106 1.74 7.88 -11.70
N TYR A 107 0.96 8.67 -12.43
CA TYR A 107 0.56 8.31 -13.79
C TYR A 107 1.77 8.12 -14.70
N GLN A 108 2.75 9.03 -14.65
CA GLN A 108 3.95 8.92 -15.47
C GLN A 108 4.78 7.68 -15.10
N GLU A 109 4.91 7.36 -13.81
CA GLU A 109 5.56 6.14 -13.34
C GLU A 109 4.84 4.89 -13.88
N TYR A 110 3.52 4.79 -13.71
CA TYR A 110 2.75 3.67 -14.24
C TYR A 110 2.85 3.57 -15.78
N TYR A 111 2.80 4.71 -16.49
CA TYR A 111 2.95 4.73 -17.95
C TYR A 111 4.34 4.26 -18.38
N TYR A 112 5.38 4.70 -17.68
CA TYR A 112 6.74 4.22 -17.90
C TYR A 112 6.82 2.69 -17.72
N LEU A 113 6.34 2.16 -16.59
CA LEU A 113 6.44 0.74 -16.26
C LEU A 113 5.63 -0.15 -17.23
N TYR A 114 4.38 0.21 -17.50
CA TYR A 114 3.40 -0.65 -18.19
C TYR A 114 3.23 -0.37 -19.69
N VAL A 115 3.63 0.81 -20.18
CA VAL A 115 3.48 1.19 -21.60
C VAL A 115 4.84 1.30 -22.30
N LEU A 116 5.82 1.99 -21.71
CA LEU A 116 7.12 2.24 -22.35
C LEU A 116 8.13 1.11 -22.13
N ASN A 117 8.49 0.83 -20.87
CA ASN A 117 9.51 -0.15 -20.50
C ASN A 117 8.99 -1.60 -20.66
N LYS A 118 7.67 -1.79 -20.58
CA LYS A 118 6.99 -3.10 -20.72
C LYS A 118 7.63 -4.17 -19.84
N ILE A 119 7.74 -3.88 -18.54
CA ILE A 119 8.39 -4.75 -17.53
C ILE A 119 7.88 -6.20 -17.58
N SER A 120 6.68 -6.43 -18.11
CA SER A 120 6.35 -7.69 -18.75
C SER A 120 5.14 -7.51 -19.68
N SER A 121 5.30 -7.56 -21.00
CA SER A 121 4.14 -7.56 -21.90
C SER A 121 3.46 -8.93 -21.84
N ASN A 122 2.51 -9.09 -20.92
CA ASN A 122 1.72 -10.30 -20.71
C ASN A 122 0.30 -9.93 -20.28
N ASP A 123 -0.58 -10.93 -20.21
CA ASP A 123 -1.99 -10.71 -19.91
C ASP A 123 -2.25 -10.04 -18.54
N TYR A 124 -1.29 -10.10 -17.60
CA TYR A 124 -1.40 -9.44 -16.29
C TYR A 124 -1.21 -7.92 -16.38
N THR A 125 -0.34 -7.43 -17.27
CA THR A 125 -0.06 -5.99 -17.41
C THR A 125 -0.96 -5.30 -18.42
N THR A 126 -1.63 -6.05 -19.30
CA THR A 126 -2.54 -5.52 -20.33
C THR A 126 -3.58 -4.54 -19.78
N PRO A 127 -4.34 -4.85 -18.70
CA PRO A 127 -5.37 -3.95 -18.18
C PRO A 127 -4.82 -2.59 -17.73
N TYR A 128 -3.59 -2.56 -17.17
CA TYR A 128 -2.93 -1.32 -16.80
C TYR A 128 -2.60 -0.50 -18.04
N SER A 129 -2.00 -1.14 -19.05
CA SER A 129 -1.63 -0.46 -20.30
C SER A 129 -2.83 0.10 -21.06
N GLU A 130 -3.98 -0.59 -21.01
CA GLU A 130 -5.24 -0.13 -21.62
C GLU A 130 -5.78 1.10 -20.91
N VAL A 131 -5.88 1.06 -19.58
CA VAL A 131 -6.35 2.20 -18.78
C VAL A 131 -5.47 3.43 -18.95
N LEU A 132 -4.15 3.26 -18.98
CA LEU A 132 -3.18 4.35 -19.12
C LEU A 132 -3.14 4.97 -20.52
N GLN A 133 -3.82 4.38 -21.51
CA GLN A 133 -3.88 4.88 -22.89
C GLN A 133 -5.31 5.25 -23.31
N ASP A 134 -6.26 5.26 -22.38
CA ASP A 134 -7.65 5.62 -22.67
C ASP A 134 -7.77 7.11 -23.01
N ASP A 135 -8.50 7.44 -24.08
CA ASP A 135 -8.62 8.83 -24.53
C ASP A 135 -9.29 9.74 -23.49
N ARG A 136 -10.10 9.20 -22.57
CA ARG A 136 -10.80 9.96 -21.52
C ARG A 136 -9.86 10.63 -20.53
N ILE A 137 -8.65 10.10 -20.36
CA ILE A 137 -7.70 10.60 -19.36
C ILE A 137 -6.74 11.65 -19.94
N ALA A 138 -6.76 11.86 -21.26
CA ALA A 138 -5.75 12.63 -21.99
C ALA A 138 -5.76 14.14 -21.67
N GLU A 139 -6.89 14.69 -21.20
CA GLU A 139 -6.97 16.10 -20.77
C GLU A 139 -6.43 16.30 -19.34
N ILE A 140 -6.35 15.22 -18.55
CA ILE A 140 -5.95 15.26 -17.14
C ILE A 140 -4.47 14.94 -16.98
N TYR A 141 -3.98 13.95 -17.74
CA TYR A 141 -2.65 13.40 -17.53
C TYR A 141 -1.73 13.61 -18.73
N THR A 142 -0.50 14.03 -18.46
CA THR A 142 0.55 14.19 -19.49
C THR A 142 1.42 12.94 -19.54
N LYS A 143 1.40 12.21 -20.66
CA LYS A 143 2.25 11.03 -20.85
C LYS A 143 3.72 11.40 -21.09
N PRO A 144 4.68 10.62 -20.58
CA PRO A 144 6.07 10.73 -20.99
C PRO A 144 6.22 10.48 -22.50
N THR A 145 7.14 11.20 -23.15
CA THR A 145 7.37 11.09 -24.60
C THR A 145 8.31 9.96 -24.99
N SER A 146 9.22 9.56 -24.10
CA SER A 146 10.12 8.41 -24.23
C SER A 146 10.63 7.95 -22.86
N ILE A 147 11.36 6.83 -22.84
CA ILE A 147 12.07 6.31 -21.66
C ILE A 147 13.08 7.35 -21.16
N GLU A 148 13.89 7.89 -22.07
CA GLU A 148 14.94 8.85 -21.74
C GLU A 148 14.38 10.19 -21.25
N ALA A 149 13.19 10.57 -21.72
CA ALA A 149 12.51 11.78 -21.25
C ALA A 149 12.02 11.62 -19.81
N PHE A 150 11.59 10.42 -19.42
CA PHE A 150 11.18 10.12 -18.05
C PHE A 150 12.38 9.98 -17.11
N GLU A 151 13.40 9.20 -17.51
CA GLU A 151 14.62 8.98 -16.72
C GLU A 151 15.53 10.21 -16.62
N GLY A 152 15.42 11.14 -17.57
CA GLY A 152 16.18 12.39 -17.61
C GLY A 152 15.62 13.53 -16.76
N GLU A 153 14.41 13.37 -16.19
CA GLU A 153 13.96 14.25 -15.12
C GLU A 153 14.88 14.03 -13.89
N GLU A 154 15.09 15.03 -13.04
CA GLU A 154 15.95 14.89 -11.86
C GLU A 154 15.41 13.75 -10.96
N ILE A 155 15.95 12.54 -11.16
CA ILE A 155 15.71 11.38 -10.31
C ILE A 155 15.91 11.88 -8.88
N SER A 156 14.91 11.61 -8.03
CA SER A 156 14.92 11.99 -6.61
C SER A 156 16.34 11.87 -6.02
N ASN A 157 16.87 13.01 -5.56
CA ASN A 157 18.23 13.19 -5.03
C ASN A 157 18.52 12.39 -3.73
N GLN A 158 17.69 11.39 -3.41
CA GLN A 158 17.84 10.56 -2.23
C GLN A 158 18.82 9.41 -2.52
N GLU A 159 20.09 9.67 -2.25
CA GLU A 159 21.16 8.66 -2.30
C GLU A 159 21.09 7.70 -1.09
N VAL A 160 21.60 6.48 -1.28
CA VAL A 160 21.80 5.54 -0.19
C VAL A 160 22.90 6.07 0.73
N TYR A 161 22.57 6.31 2.00
CA TYR A 161 23.57 6.72 2.98
C TYR A 161 24.30 5.51 3.54
N ILE A 162 25.63 5.59 3.62
CA ILE A 162 26.50 4.47 4.00
C ILE A 162 27.37 4.86 5.19
N GLN A 163 27.45 3.98 6.19
CA GLN A 163 28.33 4.17 7.36
C GLN A 163 28.93 2.84 7.83
N TYR A 164 30.22 2.82 8.16
CA TYR A 164 30.88 1.66 8.77
C TYR A 164 30.98 1.83 10.30
N TYR A 165 30.61 0.78 11.03
CA TYR A 165 30.70 0.66 12.48
C TYR A 165 31.77 -0.37 12.84
N SER A 166 32.97 0.10 13.22
CA SER A 166 34.14 -0.74 13.46
C SER A 166 33.94 -1.77 14.57
N ASP A 167 33.28 -1.38 15.66
CA ASP A 167 33.14 -2.22 16.85
C ASP A 167 32.24 -3.43 16.59
N GLN A 168 31.27 -3.28 15.69
CA GLN A 168 30.35 -4.34 15.26
C GLN A 168 30.80 -5.00 13.95
N LYS A 169 31.90 -4.53 13.35
CA LYS A 169 32.33 -4.90 12.00
C LYS A 169 31.15 -4.86 11.01
N ALA A 170 30.34 -3.81 11.14
CA ALA A 170 29.05 -3.70 10.47
C ALA A 170 29.05 -2.54 9.48
N ILE A 171 28.55 -2.77 8.27
CA ILE A 171 28.23 -1.70 7.33
C ILE A 171 26.72 -1.43 7.35
N TYR A 172 26.36 -0.17 7.46
CA TYR A 172 25.00 0.32 7.51
C TYR A 172 24.64 1.02 6.21
N PHE A 173 23.49 0.67 5.66
CA PHE A 173 22.89 1.28 4.47
C PHE A 173 21.52 1.83 4.82
N LYS A 174 21.32 3.14 4.73
CA LYS A 174 19.98 3.73 4.79
C LYS A 174 19.45 3.88 3.37
N ILE A 175 18.44 3.09 3.04
CA ILE A 175 17.87 3.01 1.70
C ILE A 175 16.53 3.75 1.71
N PRO A 176 16.45 4.96 1.15
CA PRO A 176 15.31 5.85 1.35
C PRO A 176 14.08 5.47 0.50
N SER A 177 14.27 4.81 -0.65
CA SER A 177 13.21 4.44 -1.58
C SER A 177 13.59 3.17 -2.33
N PHE A 178 12.58 2.39 -2.76
CA PHE A 178 12.73 1.30 -3.73
C PHE A 178 12.20 1.69 -5.12
N SER A 179 12.08 2.98 -5.45
CA SER A 179 11.65 3.43 -6.79
C SER A 179 12.41 2.69 -7.90
N HIS A 180 11.68 2.33 -8.96
CA HIS A 180 12.24 1.57 -10.08
C HIS A 180 13.40 2.32 -10.76
N GLU A 181 13.30 3.65 -10.86
CA GLU A 181 14.32 4.51 -11.48
C GLU A 181 15.68 4.42 -10.76
N LEU A 182 15.66 4.10 -9.46
CA LEU A 182 16.88 3.99 -8.66
C LEU A 182 17.59 2.66 -8.87
N LYS A 183 16.93 1.67 -9.48
CA LYS A 183 17.45 0.31 -9.60
C LYS A 183 18.80 0.28 -10.31
N GLU A 184 18.90 0.86 -11.50
CA GLU A 184 20.17 0.84 -12.26
C GLU A 184 21.24 1.72 -11.61
N ARG A 185 20.85 2.88 -11.09
CA ARG A 185 21.76 3.80 -10.37
C ARG A 185 22.43 3.11 -9.17
N ASP A 186 21.64 2.35 -8.41
CA ASP A 186 22.07 1.79 -7.13
C ASP A 186 22.60 0.34 -7.23
N GLU A 187 22.69 -0.24 -8.44
CA GLU A 187 23.03 -1.65 -8.73
C GLU A 187 24.27 -2.15 -7.95
N LYS A 188 25.33 -1.34 -7.87
CA LYS A 188 26.62 -1.72 -7.27
C LYS A 188 26.89 -1.12 -5.90
N VAL A 189 25.98 -0.28 -5.39
CA VAL A 189 26.22 0.51 -4.17
C VAL A 189 26.54 -0.40 -2.98
N ILE A 190 25.81 -1.51 -2.83
CA ILE A 190 25.97 -2.42 -1.70
C ILE A 190 27.26 -3.25 -1.83
N SER A 191 27.51 -3.86 -2.99
CA SER A 191 28.71 -4.66 -3.23
C SER A 191 30.00 -3.83 -3.10
N ASP A 192 30.06 -2.68 -3.77
CA ASP A 192 31.24 -1.81 -3.79
C ASP A 192 31.56 -1.25 -2.40
N ALA A 193 30.53 -1.03 -1.57
CA ALA A 193 30.70 -0.58 -0.20
C ALA A 193 31.23 -1.69 0.71
N ILE A 194 30.74 -2.92 0.58
CA ILE A 194 31.21 -4.07 1.37
C ILE A 194 32.66 -4.44 1.00
N GLU A 195 33.01 -4.43 -0.30
CA GLU A 195 34.37 -4.74 -0.77
C GLU A 195 35.45 -3.81 -0.19
N LYS A 196 35.11 -2.57 0.15
CA LYS A 196 36.03 -1.60 0.77
C LYS A 196 36.44 -1.98 2.19
N TYR A 197 35.72 -2.88 2.86
CA TYR A 197 35.95 -3.24 4.26
C TYR A 197 36.10 -4.76 4.42
N ALA A 198 37.34 -5.25 4.31
CA ALA A 198 37.65 -6.69 4.37
C ALA A 198 37.27 -7.40 5.68
N GLU A 199 37.03 -6.64 6.76
CA GLU A 199 36.67 -7.18 8.08
C GLU A 199 35.16 -7.25 8.33
N VAL A 200 34.31 -6.87 7.36
CA VAL A 200 32.85 -6.86 7.57
C VAL A 200 32.33 -8.25 7.89
N GLU A 201 31.60 -8.34 9.00
CA GLU A 201 30.89 -9.54 9.44
C GLU A 201 29.37 -9.34 9.43
N ASN A 202 28.91 -8.08 9.41
CA ASN A 202 27.49 -7.71 9.49
C ASN A 202 27.12 -6.64 8.45
N VAL A 203 25.91 -6.73 7.92
CA VAL A 203 25.29 -5.69 7.12
C VAL A 203 23.93 -5.31 7.70
N ILE A 204 23.66 -4.01 7.78
CA ILE A 204 22.41 -3.44 8.31
C ILE A 204 21.74 -2.63 7.21
N PHE A 205 20.57 -3.06 6.77
CA PHE A 205 19.73 -2.33 5.82
C PHE A 205 18.64 -1.58 6.57
N ASP A 206 18.72 -0.26 6.63
CA ASP A 206 17.71 0.60 7.22
C ASP A 206 16.71 1.07 6.18
N ILE A 207 15.50 0.51 6.28
CA ILE A 207 14.34 0.87 5.46
C ILE A 207 13.27 1.59 6.30
N THR A 208 13.57 2.02 7.53
CA THR A 208 12.57 2.56 8.48
C THR A 208 11.79 3.78 7.95
N GLY A 209 12.34 4.47 6.95
CA GLY A 209 11.71 5.60 6.27
C GLY A 209 11.30 5.33 4.81
N ASN A 210 11.39 4.09 4.34
CA ASN A 210 11.16 3.70 2.94
C ASN A 210 9.74 3.18 2.74
N SER A 211 8.95 3.88 1.93
CA SER A 211 7.54 3.58 1.66
C SER A 211 7.29 2.63 0.49
N GLY A 212 8.34 2.04 -0.09
CA GLY A 212 8.21 1.10 -1.20
C GLY A 212 8.69 1.65 -2.54
N GLY A 213 8.04 1.20 -3.61
CA GLY A 213 8.46 1.36 -5.00
C GLY A 213 8.34 0.03 -5.74
N SER A 214 9.40 -0.37 -6.44
CA SER A 214 9.46 -1.58 -7.24
C SER A 214 10.11 -2.74 -6.49
N ASP A 215 9.49 -3.92 -6.54
CA ASP A 215 10.07 -5.13 -5.97
C ASP A 215 11.43 -5.50 -6.62
N TYR A 216 11.59 -5.18 -7.90
CA TYR A 216 12.85 -5.40 -8.62
C TYR A 216 14.04 -4.67 -7.98
N TYR A 217 13.82 -3.56 -7.27
CA TYR A 217 14.92 -2.86 -6.60
C TYR A 217 15.52 -3.73 -5.51
N TRP A 218 14.71 -4.22 -4.57
CA TRP A 218 15.25 -4.99 -3.45
C TRP A 218 15.66 -6.41 -3.88
N MET A 219 14.97 -7.00 -4.86
CA MET A 219 15.36 -8.30 -5.41
C MET A 219 16.75 -8.25 -6.04
N ASP A 220 17.00 -7.26 -6.90
CA ASP A 220 18.22 -7.22 -7.72
C ASP A 220 19.38 -6.49 -7.03
N ASN A 221 19.12 -5.41 -6.29
CA ASN A 221 20.20 -4.62 -5.67
C ASN A 221 20.53 -5.05 -4.24
N ILE A 222 19.58 -5.67 -3.53
CA ILE A 222 19.78 -6.06 -2.12
C ILE A 222 19.96 -7.57 -1.98
N VAL A 223 19.07 -8.38 -2.58
CA VAL A 223 19.09 -9.84 -2.37
C VAL A 223 20.06 -10.53 -3.32
N ALA A 224 20.01 -10.25 -4.63
CA ALA A 224 20.81 -10.92 -5.64
C ALA A 224 22.33 -10.87 -5.41
N PRO A 225 22.93 -9.79 -4.85
CA PRO A 225 24.37 -9.75 -4.58
C PRO A 225 24.85 -10.79 -3.55
N PHE A 226 23.96 -11.28 -2.70
CA PHE A 226 24.22 -12.37 -1.73
C PHE A 226 23.98 -13.77 -2.31
N GLY A 227 23.51 -13.87 -3.55
CA GLY A 227 23.24 -15.12 -4.24
C GLY A 227 22.11 -15.96 -3.64
N GLY A 228 21.95 -17.16 -4.20
CA GLY A 228 20.93 -18.12 -3.83
C GLY A 228 19.61 -17.92 -4.58
N SER A 229 18.64 -18.77 -4.27
CA SER A 229 17.28 -18.71 -4.82
C SER A 229 16.29 -19.08 -3.72
N TYR A 230 15.28 -18.25 -3.57
CA TYR A 230 14.27 -18.33 -2.53
C TYR A 230 12.89 -18.31 -3.18
N GLU A 231 11.99 -19.17 -2.71
CA GLU A 231 10.60 -19.18 -3.12
C GLU A 231 9.78 -18.40 -2.09
N LEU A 232 9.14 -17.32 -2.54
CA LEU A 232 8.24 -16.50 -1.73
C LEU A 232 6.79 -16.82 -2.10
N ASN A 233 6.07 -17.43 -1.16
CA ASN A 233 4.64 -17.72 -1.32
C ASN A 233 3.81 -16.72 -0.52
N ILE A 234 2.83 -16.10 -1.18
CA ILE A 234 1.93 -15.12 -0.57
C ILE A 234 0.50 -15.53 -0.84
N ARG A 235 -0.28 -15.77 0.23
CA ARG A 235 -1.70 -16.06 0.12
C ARG A 235 -2.49 -14.75 0.11
N ASN A 236 -3.29 -14.58 -0.93
CA ASN A 236 -4.11 -13.40 -1.17
C ASN A 236 -5.60 -13.77 -1.17
N PHE A 237 -6.43 -12.82 -0.79
CA PHE A 237 -7.90 -12.93 -0.75
C PHE A 237 -8.54 -11.73 -1.46
N PHE A 238 -9.67 -11.93 -2.13
CA PHE A 238 -10.31 -10.85 -2.90
C PHE A 238 -11.82 -11.04 -3.02
N LYS A 239 -12.51 -9.97 -3.45
CA LYS A 239 -13.92 -9.98 -3.84
C LYS A 239 -14.03 -10.15 -5.35
N THR A 240 -14.84 -11.09 -5.84
CA THR A 240 -15.07 -11.25 -7.27
C THR A 240 -16.01 -10.15 -7.77
N SER A 241 -15.54 -9.39 -8.75
CA SER A 241 -16.29 -8.35 -9.45
C SER A 241 -15.85 -8.29 -10.91
N SER A 242 -16.60 -7.54 -11.74
CA SER A 242 -16.18 -7.26 -13.11
C SER A 242 -14.86 -6.51 -13.20
N THR A 243 -14.49 -5.77 -12.15
CA THR A 243 -13.25 -5.00 -12.10
C THR A 243 -12.08 -5.89 -11.70
N THR A 244 -12.21 -6.66 -10.62
CA THR A 244 -11.14 -7.60 -10.23
C THR A 244 -10.90 -8.64 -11.32
N ASP A 245 -11.95 -9.13 -11.99
CA ASP A 245 -11.80 -10.10 -13.08
C ASP A 245 -10.95 -9.54 -14.24
N LYS A 246 -10.88 -8.23 -14.46
CA LYS A 246 -9.96 -7.68 -15.48
C LYS A 246 -8.50 -7.84 -15.09
N TYR A 247 -8.18 -7.66 -13.81
CA TYR A 247 -6.81 -7.59 -13.30
C TYR A 247 -6.24 -8.93 -12.82
N ILE A 248 -7.09 -9.84 -12.36
CA ILE A 248 -6.66 -11.10 -11.73
C ILE A 248 -7.35 -12.35 -12.31
N ASN A 249 -8.00 -12.30 -13.48
CA ASN A 249 -8.65 -13.48 -14.10
C ASN A 249 -7.72 -14.68 -14.35
N ASN A 250 -6.42 -14.45 -14.50
CA ASN A 250 -5.46 -15.48 -14.88
C ASN A 250 -4.88 -16.25 -13.68
N VAL A 251 -5.30 -15.94 -12.45
CA VAL A 251 -4.84 -16.69 -11.26
C VAL A 251 -5.74 -17.88 -10.99
N GLU A 252 -5.14 -19.03 -10.72
CA GLU A 252 -5.87 -20.18 -10.20
C GLU A 252 -6.33 -19.86 -8.77
N SER A 253 -7.64 -19.66 -8.61
CA SER A 253 -8.25 -19.25 -7.34
C SER A 253 -9.21 -20.30 -6.80
N CYS A 254 -9.38 -20.29 -5.48
CA CYS A 254 -10.24 -21.19 -4.73
C CYS A 254 -11.28 -20.38 -3.94
N PRO A 255 -12.57 -20.77 -3.94
CA PRO A 255 -13.56 -20.19 -3.06
C PRO A 255 -13.17 -20.32 -1.58
N ILE A 256 -13.33 -19.25 -0.79
CA ILE A 256 -12.91 -19.21 0.61
C ILE A 256 -13.59 -20.31 1.44
N ASN A 257 -14.86 -20.61 1.18
CA ASN A 257 -15.61 -21.67 1.87
C ASN A 257 -15.06 -23.10 1.65
N ARG A 258 -14.13 -23.29 0.70
CA ARG A 258 -13.43 -24.57 0.48
C ARG A 258 -12.06 -24.61 1.15
N LEU A 259 -11.58 -23.49 1.67
CA LEU A 259 -10.32 -23.44 2.41
C LEU A 259 -10.53 -24.01 3.81
N LYS A 260 -9.63 -24.91 4.22
CA LYS A 260 -9.66 -25.48 5.58
C LYS A 260 -9.27 -24.47 6.66
N ASN A 261 -8.47 -23.48 6.29
CA ASN A 261 -7.85 -22.50 7.18
C ASN A 261 -7.96 -21.08 6.60
N ALA A 262 -9.16 -20.71 6.15
CA ALA A 262 -9.44 -19.31 5.84
C ALA A 262 -9.35 -18.48 7.14
N PRO A 263 -8.69 -17.33 7.11
CA PRO A 263 -8.68 -16.44 8.27
C PRO A 263 -10.07 -15.83 8.48
N GLU A 264 -10.43 -15.56 9.74
CA GLU A 264 -11.75 -15.05 10.10
C GLU A 264 -12.06 -13.72 9.40
N TRP A 265 -11.07 -12.83 9.31
CA TRP A 265 -11.21 -11.53 8.66
C TRP A 265 -11.62 -11.63 7.19
N ALA A 266 -11.25 -12.68 6.47
CA ALA A 266 -11.61 -12.81 5.06
C ALA A 266 -13.14 -12.99 4.90
N ASN A 267 -13.77 -13.71 5.82
CA ASN A 267 -15.23 -13.86 5.84
C ASN A 267 -15.92 -12.58 6.34
N SER A 268 -15.39 -11.95 7.40
CA SER A 268 -15.95 -10.71 7.94
C SER A 268 -15.96 -9.56 6.92
N LEU A 269 -14.95 -9.49 6.05
CA LEU A 269 -14.86 -8.49 4.98
C LEU A 269 -15.65 -8.87 3.71
N GLY A 270 -16.34 -10.01 3.71
CA GLY A 270 -17.11 -10.47 2.56
C GLY A 270 -16.25 -10.83 1.34
N LEU A 271 -15.00 -11.25 1.54
CA LEU A 271 -14.16 -11.76 0.45
C LEU A 271 -14.70 -13.13 0.01
N ASP A 272 -14.51 -13.52 -1.25
CA ASP A 272 -15.10 -14.76 -1.79
C ASP A 272 -14.08 -15.78 -2.31
N LYS A 273 -12.90 -15.33 -2.73
CA LYS A 273 -11.84 -16.17 -3.31
C LYS A 273 -10.48 -15.90 -2.70
N SER A 274 -9.62 -16.90 -2.83
CA SER A 274 -8.20 -16.83 -2.47
C SER A 274 -7.33 -17.48 -3.52
N PHE A 275 -6.10 -17.01 -3.66
CA PHE A 275 -5.06 -17.61 -4.47
C PHE A 275 -3.71 -17.48 -3.77
N VAL A 276 -2.71 -18.23 -4.25
CA VAL A 276 -1.33 -18.11 -3.78
C VAL A 276 -0.47 -17.61 -4.93
N SER A 277 0.22 -16.49 -4.71
CA SER A 277 1.26 -16.00 -5.60
C SER A 277 2.58 -16.61 -5.18
N THR A 278 3.31 -17.19 -6.14
CA THR A 278 4.66 -17.74 -5.94
C THR A 278 5.65 -16.89 -6.73
N PHE A 279 6.65 -16.35 -6.04
CA PHE A 279 7.73 -15.56 -6.62
C PHE A 279 9.07 -16.24 -6.41
N ASN A 280 9.93 -16.21 -7.43
CA ASN A 280 11.34 -16.56 -7.28
C ASN A 280 12.12 -15.30 -6.94
N VAL A 281 12.98 -15.39 -5.92
CA VAL A 281 13.78 -14.27 -5.43
C VAL A 281 15.26 -14.69 -5.38
N PRO A 282 16.18 -13.97 -6.05
CA PRO A 282 15.90 -12.98 -7.10
C PRO A 282 15.18 -13.62 -8.31
N ASN A 283 14.63 -12.79 -9.21
CA ASN A 283 13.89 -13.28 -10.38
C ASN A 283 14.73 -14.20 -11.28
N GLU A 284 16.01 -13.85 -11.45
CA GLU A 284 17.02 -14.65 -12.15
C GLU A 284 18.03 -15.14 -11.11
N PRO A 285 18.16 -16.45 -10.86
CA PRO A 285 19.12 -16.98 -9.90
C PRO A 285 20.55 -16.55 -10.22
N THR A 286 21.25 -15.99 -9.23
CA THR A 286 22.67 -15.65 -9.36
C THR A 286 23.52 -16.71 -8.67
N ASP A 287 24.10 -17.62 -9.48
CA ASP A 287 25.02 -18.65 -8.97
C ASP A 287 26.37 -18.06 -8.52
N ASN A 288 26.71 -16.87 -9.01
CA ASN A 288 27.93 -16.14 -8.64
C ASN A 288 27.62 -15.09 -7.58
N MET A 289 27.80 -15.46 -6.33
CA MET A 289 27.68 -14.56 -5.20
C MET A 289 28.81 -13.51 -5.20
N ILE A 290 28.45 -12.23 -5.10
CA ILE A 290 29.40 -11.12 -4.99
C ILE A 290 29.80 -10.93 -3.51
N ILE A 291 28.86 -11.13 -2.59
CA ILE A 291 29.03 -10.87 -1.15
C ILE A 291 29.02 -12.19 -0.36
N PRO A 292 30.04 -12.50 0.47
CA PRO A 292 30.09 -13.75 1.24
C PRO A 292 28.83 -14.05 2.05
N ALA A 293 28.27 -15.27 1.88
CA ALA A 293 27.11 -15.76 2.63
C ALA A 293 27.33 -15.83 4.15
N THR A 294 28.58 -15.71 4.62
CA THR A 294 28.92 -15.64 6.04
C THR A 294 28.59 -14.30 6.69
N ILE A 295 28.38 -13.23 5.90
CA ILE A 295 28.00 -11.92 6.41
C ILE A 295 26.56 -11.98 6.92
N LYS A 296 26.36 -11.66 8.20
CA LYS A 296 25.04 -11.63 8.83
C LYS A 296 24.24 -10.42 8.35
N ARG A 297 22.96 -10.63 8.09
CA ARG A 297 22.07 -9.61 7.50
C ARG A 297 21.02 -9.18 8.52
N TRP A 298 20.88 -7.87 8.65
CA TRP A 298 19.93 -7.21 9.53
C TRP A 298 19.11 -6.19 8.74
N VAL A 299 17.81 -6.10 9.00
CA VAL A 299 16.94 -5.10 8.35
C VAL A 299 16.18 -4.32 9.41
N LEU A 300 16.26 -3.00 9.34
CA LEU A 300 15.58 -2.11 10.27
C LEU A 300 14.21 -1.70 9.72
N THR A 301 13.17 -1.91 10.51
CA THR A 301 11.77 -1.69 10.10
C THR A 301 11.05 -0.68 10.99
N GLY A 302 10.02 -0.04 10.45
CA GLY A 302 9.20 0.93 11.17
C GLY A 302 7.89 1.25 10.44
N PRO A 303 7.02 2.08 11.02
CA PRO A 303 5.65 2.29 10.52
C PRO A 303 5.55 2.94 9.14
N LYS A 304 6.64 3.51 8.61
CA LYS A 304 6.68 4.04 7.23
C LYS A 304 7.05 2.99 6.19
N VAL A 305 7.49 1.79 6.62
CA VAL A 305 7.77 0.66 5.72
C VAL A 305 6.46 0.20 5.12
N TYR A 306 6.26 0.38 3.82
CA TYR A 306 4.98 0.13 3.16
C TYR A 306 5.21 -0.47 1.77
N SER A 307 4.19 -1.09 1.18
CA SER A 307 4.23 -1.58 -0.21
C SER A 307 5.42 -2.52 -0.47
N ALA A 308 6.20 -2.32 -1.54
CA ALA A 308 7.38 -3.15 -1.84
C ALA A 308 8.39 -3.28 -0.69
N SER A 309 8.53 -2.26 0.17
CA SER A 309 9.41 -2.33 1.35
C SER A 309 8.84 -3.23 2.45
N ASP A 310 7.51 -3.28 2.59
CA ASP A 310 6.87 -4.27 3.45
C ASP A 310 6.99 -5.70 2.87
N LYS A 311 6.86 -5.86 1.55
CA LYS A 311 7.09 -7.17 0.90
C LYS A 311 8.52 -7.68 1.15
N PHE A 312 9.52 -6.80 1.09
CA PHE A 312 10.89 -7.15 1.44
C PHE A 312 11.04 -7.55 2.92
N ALA A 313 10.37 -6.84 3.84
CA ALA A 313 10.34 -7.23 5.25
C ALA A 313 9.70 -8.62 5.41
N TYR A 314 8.55 -8.87 4.79
CA TYR A 314 7.89 -10.18 4.81
C TYR A 314 8.76 -11.28 4.19
N PHE A 315 9.48 -10.99 3.09
CA PHE A 315 10.45 -11.91 2.50
C PHE A 315 11.53 -12.30 3.51
N CYS A 316 12.13 -11.32 4.21
CA CYS A 316 13.12 -11.59 5.25
C CYS A 316 12.55 -12.47 6.36
N LYS A 317 11.33 -12.15 6.83
CA LYS A 317 10.64 -12.87 7.90
C LYS A 317 10.29 -14.32 7.53
N SER A 318 9.77 -14.52 6.32
CA SER A 318 9.27 -15.83 5.86
C SER A 318 10.38 -16.79 5.45
N THR A 319 11.50 -16.26 4.93
CA THR A 319 12.62 -17.08 4.45
C THR A 319 13.78 -17.17 5.44
N GLY A 320 13.81 -16.31 6.46
CA GLY A 320 14.96 -16.18 7.36
C GLY A 320 16.18 -15.52 6.71
N TRP A 321 16.00 -14.82 5.58
CA TRP A 321 17.10 -14.18 4.85
C TRP A 321 17.84 -13.16 5.72
N ALA A 322 17.13 -12.33 6.48
CA ALA A 322 17.72 -11.38 7.43
C ALA A 322 16.92 -11.31 8.73
N THR A 323 17.57 -10.89 9.81
CA THR A 323 16.89 -10.61 11.08
C THR A 323 16.26 -9.21 11.03
N LEU A 324 14.94 -9.13 11.24
CA LEU A 324 14.21 -7.88 11.31
C LEU A 324 14.28 -7.27 12.72
N VAL A 325 14.67 -6.00 12.82
CA VAL A 325 14.74 -5.26 14.09
C VAL A 325 13.99 -3.94 13.94
N GLY A 326 13.13 -3.58 14.89
CA GLY A 326 12.43 -2.29 14.80
C GLY A 326 11.00 -2.32 15.30
N ALA A 327 10.12 -1.66 14.57
CA ALA A 327 8.68 -1.68 14.81
C ALA A 327 7.95 -2.34 13.63
N GLN A 328 6.69 -2.69 13.87
CA GLN A 328 5.77 -3.16 12.83
C GLN A 328 5.77 -2.21 11.63
N THR A 329 5.76 -2.78 10.42
CA THR A 329 5.66 -2.00 9.18
C THR A 329 4.25 -1.40 9.03
N GLY A 330 4.10 -0.47 8.08
CA GLY A 330 2.80 0.06 7.66
C GLY A 330 2.00 -0.90 6.77
N GLY A 331 2.64 -1.92 6.17
CA GLY A 331 1.95 -3.01 5.49
C GLY A 331 1.65 -2.80 4.01
N ASP A 332 0.61 -3.53 3.56
CA ASP A 332 0.10 -3.63 2.17
C ASP A 332 1.17 -4.01 1.13
N GLY A 333 2.18 -4.77 1.56
CA GLY A 333 3.20 -5.32 0.67
C GLY A 333 2.80 -6.63 0.04
N LEU A 334 1.78 -7.31 0.56
CA LEU A 334 1.45 -8.70 0.16
C LEU A 334 0.35 -8.80 -0.90
N GLY A 335 -0.34 -7.70 -1.18
CA GLY A 335 -1.33 -7.63 -2.25
C GLY A 335 -0.72 -7.70 -3.65
N SER A 336 -1.61 -7.73 -4.63
CA SER A 336 -1.31 -7.46 -6.04
C SER A 336 -0.90 -6.00 -6.23
N THR A 337 -0.33 -5.68 -7.38
CA THR A 337 -0.22 -4.29 -7.84
C THR A 337 -1.58 -3.59 -7.67
N PRO A 338 -1.63 -2.34 -7.14
CA PRO A 338 -2.87 -1.59 -7.04
C PRO A 338 -3.49 -1.40 -8.42
N ILE A 339 -4.76 -1.77 -8.57
CA ILE A 339 -5.47 -1.66 -9.84
C ILE A 339 -5.80 -0.21 -10.15
N LEU A 340 -6.15 0.08 -11.41
CA LEU A 340 -6.57 1.40 -11.85
C LEU A 340 -8.02 1.34 -12.35
N ILE A 341 -8.83 2.32 -11.98
CA ILE A 341 -10.15 2.52 -12.58
C ILE A 341 -10.24 3.94 -13.14
N ILE A 342 -10.97 4.11 -14.24
CA ILE A 342 -11.23 5.40 -14.88
C ILE A 342 -12.62 5.85 -14.48
N LEU A 343 -12.73 7.04 -13.90
CA LEU A 343 -14.00 7.73 -13.72
C LEU A 343 -14.41 8.35 -15.06
N PRO A 344 -15.53 7.90 -15.67
CA PRO A 344 -15.81 8.16 -17.08
C PRO A 344 -16.06 9.62 -17.46
N ASP A 345 -16.63 10.43 -16.55
CA ASP A 345 -17.02 11.82 -16.85
C ASP A 345 -15.89 12.82 -16.53
N SER A 346 -15.05 12.53 -15.55
CA SER A 346 -13.91 13.37 -15.13
C SER A 346 -12.58 12.97 -15.76
N GLY A 347 -12.42 11.72 -16.19
CA GLY A 347 -11.14 11.17 -16.63
C GLY A 347 -10.14 10.93 -15.49
N LEU A 348 -10.54 11.09 -14.22
CA LEU A 348 -9.69 10.81 -13.08
C LEU A 348 -9.42 9.31 -12.96
N LEU A 349 -8.17 8.97 -12.64
CA LEU A 349 -7.77 7.62 -12.29
C LEU A 349 -7.80 7.44 -10.77
N ILE A 350 -8.43 6.37 -10.32
CA ILE A 350 -8.42 5.94 -8.92
C ILE A 350 -7.65 4.64 -8.84
N ARG A 351 -6.84 4.50 -7.79
CA ARG A 351 -6.11 3.26 -7.51
C ARG A 351 -6.45 2.70 -6.14
N PHE A 352 -6.34 1.38 -6.00
CA PHE A 352 -6.40 0.66 -4.73
C PHE A 352 -5.91 -0.79 -4.87
N SER A 353 -5.47 -1.38 -3.76
CA SER A 353 -5.15 -2.82 -3.69
C SER A 353 -6.43 -3.64 -3.74
N CYS A 354 -6.64 -4.40 -4.82
CA CYS A 354 -7.84 -5.22 -5.01
C CYS A 354 -7.76 -6.60 -4.33
N THR A 355 -6.64 -6.89 -3.66
CA THR A 355 -6.41 -8.13 -2.93
C THR A 355 -5.88 -7.81 -1.53
N ALA A 356 -6.23 -8.66 -0.56
CA ALA A 356 -5.77 -8.62 0.81
C ALA A 356 -4.80 -9.77 1.07
N GLY A 357 -3.54 -9.40 1.34
CA GLY A 357 -2.48 -10.35 1.62
C GLY A 357 -2.44 -10.77 3.08
N GLU A 358 -2.13 -12.04 3.31
CA GLU A 358 -2.06 -12.64 4.64
C GLU A 358 -0.61 -12.82 5.09
N ASN A 359 -0.32 -12.41 6.32
CA ASN A 359 0.95 -12.67 6.99
C ASN A 359 1.11 -14.14 7.38
N THR A 360 2.33 -14.54 7.77
CA THR A 360 2.62 -15.93 8.19
C THR A 360 1.86 -16.37 9.45
N ASP A 361 1.40 -15.43 10.28
CA ASP A 361 0.57 -15.68 11.46
C ASP A 361 -0.94 -15.65 11.19
N GLY A 362 -1.34 -15.45 9.92
CA GLY A 362 -2.74 -15.37 9.52
C GLY A 362 -3.36 -13.97 9.62
N SER A 363 -2.62 -12.97 10.08
CA SER A 363 -3.10 -11.59 10.15
C SER A 363 -3.17 -10.91 8.77
N MET A 364 -4.01 -9.87 8.67
CA MET A 364 -4.17 -9.09 7.45
C MET A 364 -3.05 -8.05 7.33
N ASN A 365 -2.23 -8.17 6.29
CA ASN A 365 -1.00 -7.40 6.16
C ASN A 365 -1.23 -5.90 5.96
N ALA A 366 -2.28 -5.47 5.25
CA ALA A 366 -2.57 -4.03 5.11
C ALA A 366 -2.97 -3.34 6.42
N ILE A 367 -3.32 -4.09 7.47
CA ILE A 367 -3.71 -3.56 8.78
C ILE A 367 -2.58 -3.71 9.80
N LEU A 368 -1.95 -4.89 9.83
CA LEU A 368 -0.94 -5.24 10.83
C LEU A 368 0.49 -5.26 10.30
N GLY A 369 0.71 -5.00 9.01
CA GLY A 369 2.03 -5.04 8.40
C GLY A 369 2.82 -6.33 8.70
N THR A 370 4.13 -6.27 8.51
CA THR A 370 5.07 -7.31 8.91
C THR A 370 5.63 -7.00 10.30
N THR A 371 5.50 -7.94 11.23
CA THR A 371 6.09 -7.81 12.57
C THR A 371 7.57 -8.22 12.56
N PRO A 372 8.50 -7.39 13.08
CA PRO A 372 9.92 -7.74 13.13
C PRO A 372 10.22 -8.94 14.04
N ASP A 373 11.43 -9.49 13.95
CA ASP A 373 11.89 -10.55 14.85
C ASP A 373 12.20 -10.02 16.24
N VAL A 374 12.75 -8.80 16.30
CA VAL A 374 13.05 -8.10 17.54
C VAL A 374 12.42 -6.72 17.54
N LEU A 375 11.45 -6.51 18.43
CA LEU A 375 10.85 -5.20 18.65
C LEU A 375 11.82 -4.26 19.37
N THR A 376 11.81 -2.99 18.99
CA THR A 376 12.44 -1.93 19.78
C THR A 376 11.70 -1.72 21.09
N ILE A 377 12.43 -1.45 22.16
CA ILE A 377 11.84 -1.01 23.43
C ILE A 377 11.75 0.52 23.49
N LYS A 378 11.05 1.04 24.50
CA LYS A 378 10.84 2.48 24.66
C LYS A 378 12.18 3.23 24.77
N ASN A 379 12.29 4.34 24.04
CA ASN A 379 13.45 5.25 24.01
C ASN A 379 14.73 4.68 23.37
N GLU A 380 14.62 3.71 22.46
CA GLU A 380 15.73 3.34 21.57
C GLU A 380 15.28 3.32 20.10
N THR A 381 16.22 3.58 19.22
CA THR A 381 16.06 3.44 17.77
C THR A 381 16.28 1.99 17.35
N ALA A 382 15.76 1.61 16.17
CA ALA A 382 16.01 0.29 15.58
C ALA A 382 17.51 0.03 15.38
N LEU A 383 18.28 1.07 15.01
CA LEU A 383 19.71 0.97 14.81
C LEU A 383 20.46 0.73 16.12
N GLU A 384 20.16 1.49 17.17
CA GLU A 384 20.76 1.27 18.51
C GLU A 384 20.47 -0.14 19.02
N ARG A 385 19.24 -0.63 18.82
CA ARG A 385 18.87 -2.00 19.19
C ARG A 385 19.65 -3.03 18.40
N CYS A 386 19.75 -2.87 17.09
CA CYS A 386 20.49 -3.77 16.19
C CYS A 386 21.98 -3.83 16.54
N LEU A 387 22.63 -2.70 16.78
CA LEU A 387 24.06 -2.65 17.13
C LEU A 387 24.34 -3.38 18.45
N LYS A 388 23.46 -3.23 19.47
CA LYS A 388 23.55 -4.00 20.72
C LYS A 388 23.44 -5.50 20.48
N LEU A 389 22.48 -5.94 19.65
CA LEU A 389 22.30 -7.36 19.33
C LEU A 389 23.53 -7.96 18.64
N ILE A 390 24.16 -7.22 17.73
CA ILE A 390 25.38 -7.66 17.06
C ILE A 390 26.51 -7.83 18.09
N THR A 391 26.72 -6.86 18.97
CA THR A 391 27.75 -6.94 20.02
C THR A 391 27.52 -8.12 20.98
N ASP A 392 26.27 -8.36 21.39
CA ASP A 392 25.94 -9.47 22.27
C ASP A 392 26.16 -10.83 21.59
N ASP A 393 25.90 -10.93 20.29
CA ASP A 393 26.09 -12.18 19.52
C ASP A 393 27.57 -12.49 19.25
N SER A 394 28.42 -11.47 19.06
CA SER A 394 29.87 -11.63 18.96
C SER A 394 30.55 -12.01 20.28
N SER A 395 29.85 -11.89 21.42
CA SER A 395 30.38 -12.23 22.75
C SER A 395 30.12 -13.68 23.19
N LYS A 396 29.35 -14.43 22.41
CA LYS A 396 29.05 -15.86 22.61
C LYS A 396 29.95 -16.73 21.76
#